data_AF-A0A9P6ZXA0-F1
#
_entry.id   AF-A0A9P6ZXA0-F1
#
_cell.length_a   1.000
_cell.length_b   1.000
_cell.length_c   1.000
_cell.angle_alpha   90.00
_cell.angle_beta   90.00
_cell.angle_gamma   90.00
#
_symmetry.space_group_name_H-M   'P 1'
#
loop_
_entity.id
_entity.type
_entity.pdbx_description
1 polymer ?
#
loop_
_entity_poly.entity_id
_entity_poly.type
_entity_poly.pdbx_seq_one_letter_code
_entity_poly.pdbx_strand_id
1 'polypeptide(L)' 'LYEQRSLAVMLLREYEWTLPEDSIHQDGLKNAFSPFALTLPYNLRITFTKRK' A
#
# COMPACT_ATOMS: atom_id res chain seq x y z
N LEU A 1 -7.43 -7.39 -12.81
CA LEU A 1 -7.76 -7.87 -11.44
C LEU A 1 -6.99 -9.13 -11.03
N TYR A 2 -6.81 -10.12 -11.91
CA TYR A 2 -6.09 -11.36 -11.55
C TYR A 2 -4.65 -11.10 -11.08
N GLU A 3 -3.88 -10.30 -11.82
CA GLU A 3 -2.49 -9.97 -11.49
C GLU A 3 -2.34 -9.30 -10.12
N GLN A 4 -3.17 -8.29 -9.83
CA GLN A 4 -3.18 -7.61 -8.53
C GLN A 4 -3.50 -8.58 -7.39
N ARG A 5 -4.47 -9.49 -7.59
CA ARG A 5 -4.82 -10.51 -6.59
C ARG A 5 -3.68 -11.50 -6.38
N SER A 6 -3.08 -12.01 -7.46
CA SER A 6 -1.95 -12.94 -7.40
C SER A 6 -0.78 -12.32 -6.65
N LEU A 7 -0.41 -11.07 -6.98
CA LEU A 7 0.65 -10.35 -6.31
C LEU A 7 0.34 -10.09 -4.83
N ALA A 8 -0.88 -9.64 -4.51
CA ALA A 8 -1.31 -9.39 -3.14
C ALA A 8 -1.25 -10.67 -2.29
N VAL A 9 -1.71 -11.81 -2.81
CA VAL A 9 -1.67 -13.10 -2.11
C VAL A 9 -0.22 -13.54 -1.87
N MET A 10 0.65 -13.45 -2.88
CA MET A 10 2.07 -13.81 -2.75
C MET A 10 2.77 -12.99 -1.66
N LEU A 11 2.53 -11.67 -1.63
CA LEU A 11 3.17 -10.78 -0.66
C LEU A 11 2.58 -10.90 0.75
N LEU A 12 1.25 -11.04 0.88
CA LEU A 12 0.60 -11.17 2.19
C LEU A 12 0.89 -12.52 2.85
N ARG A 13 1.24 -13.55 2.08
CA ARG A 13 1.70 -14.85 2.60
C ARG A 13 3.07 -14.76 3.27
N GLU A 14 3.98 -13.96 2.72
CA GLU A 14 5.37 -13.88 3.18
C GLU A 14 5.63 -12.69 4.11
N TYR A 15 4.81 -11.64 4.07
CA TYR A 15 5.04 -10.39 4.79
C TYR A 15 3.80 -9.93 5.57
N GLU A 16 4.06 -9.30 6.71
CA GLU A 16 3.13 -8.41 7.40
C GLU A 16 3.38 -6.98 6.93
N TRP A 17 2.28 -6.25 6.73
CA TRP A 17 2.28 -4.91 6.19
C TRP A 17 1.76 -3.98 7.25
N THR A 18 2.51 -2.92 7.56
CA THR A 18 2.10 -1.93 8.56
C THR A 18 2.19 -0.53 8.00
N LEU A 19 1.20 0.30 8.32
CA LEU A 19 1.27 1.74 8.08
C LEU A 19 2.10 2.39 9.21
N PRO A 20 3.15 3.16 8.91
CA PRO A 20 3.90 3.90 9.92
C PRO A 20 3.02 4.87 10.69
N GLU A 21 3.22 5.01 12.00
CA GLU A 21 2.42 5.88 12.88
C GLU A 21 2.38 7.33 12.40
N ASP A 22 3.48 7.82 11.84
CA ASP A 22 3.68 9.17 11.31
C ASP A 22 3.08 9.38 9.90
N SER A 23 2.37 8.40 9.34
CA SER A 23 1.82 8.49 8.00
C SER A 23 0.67 9.50 7.89
N ILE A 24 0.63 10.26 6.78
CA ILE A 24 -0.49 11.16 6.46
C ILE A 24 -1.81 10.43 6.15
N HIS A 25 -1.75 9.09 6.08
CA HIS A 25 -2.86 8.23 5.68
C HIS A 25 -3.58 7.54 6.84
N GLN A 26 -3.25 7.87 8.09
CA GLN A 26 -3.87 7.26 9.27
C GLN A 26 -5.40 7.36 9.26
N ASP A 27 -5.91 8.55 8.91
CA ASP A 27 -7.35 8.82 8.85
C ASP A 27 -7.94 8.66 7.44
N GLY A 28 -7.19 8.04 6.53
CA GLY A 28 -7.64 7.73 5.18
C GLY A 28 -6.66 8.10 4.07
N LEU A 29 -6.91 7.52 2.88
CA LEU A 29 -6.02 7.67 1.73
C LEU A 29 -5.99 9.11 1.22
N LYS A 30 -4.79 9.61 0.93
CA LYS A 30 -4.56 10.92 0.31
C LYS A 30 -3.91 10.68 -1.04
N ASN A 31 -4.54 11.12 -2.13
CA ASN A 31 -4.03 10.90 -3.47
C ASN A 31 -3.28 12.12 -3.98
N ALA A 32 -2.28 11.87 -4.81
CA ALA A 32 -1.63 12.89 -5.60
C ALA A 32 -2.55 13.31 -6.75
N PHE A 33 -2.44 14.56 -7.16
CA PHE A 33 -3.06 14.99 -8.41
C PHE A 33 -2.23 14.46 -9.59
N SER A 34 -2.82 13.57 -10.38
CA SER A 34 -2.21 13.08 -11.62
C SER A 34 -3.26 13.08 -12.73
N PRO A 35 -2.98 13.70 -13.90
CA PRO A 35 -3.92 13.74 -15.02
C PRO A 35 -4.17 12.35 -15.64
N PHE A 36 -3.33 11.36 -15.33
CA PHE A 36 -3.40 10.01 -15.92
C PHE A 36 -3.65 8.90 -14.89
N ALA A 37 -3.67 9.21 -13.60
CA ALA A 37 -3.90 8.22 -12.55
C ALA A 37 -4.86 8.76 -11.49
N LEU A 38 -6.08 8.20 -11.47
CA LEU A 38 -7.17 8.65 -10.59
C LEU A 38 -6.94 8.31 -9.11
N THR A 39 -6.09 7.33 -8.80
CA THR A 39 -5.89 6.81 -7.43
C THR A 39 -4.41 6.56 -7.13
N LEU A 40 -3.54 7.50 -7.48
CA LEU A 40 -2.13 7.44 -7.10
C LEU A 40 -1.97 7.98 -5.68
N PRO A 41 -1.63 7.17 -4.67
CA PRO A 41 -1.46 7.68 -3.32
C PRO A 41 -0.23 8.60 -3.22
N TYR A 42 -0.38 9.74 -2.54
CA TYR A 42 0.69 10.70 -2.33
C TYR A 42 1.53 10.31 -1.12
N ASN A 43 2.83 10.06 -1.30
CA ASN A 43 3.77 9.77 -0.20
C ASN A 43 3.36 8.58 0.71
N LEU A 44 2.70 7.56 0.16
CA LEU A 44 2.34 6.36 0.91
C LEU A 44 3.57 5.47 1.15
N ARG A 45 4.03 5.43 2.40
CA ARG A 45 5.04 4.51 2.88
C ARG A 45 4.37 3.33 3.59
N ILE A 46 4.76 2.11 3.22
CA ILE A 46 4.36 0.87 3.88
C ILE A 46 5.62 0.14 4.32
N THR A 47 5.62 -0.36 5.56
CA THR A 47 6.69 -1.21 6.07
C THR A 47 6.29 -2.67 5.90
N PHE A 48 7.21 -3.47 5.35
CA PHE A 48 7.04 -4.92 5.16
C PHE A 48 7.98 -5.67 6.10
N THR A 49 7.42 -6.53 6.94
CA THR A 49 8.19 -7.39 7.85
C THR A 49 7.94 -8.84 7.47
N LYS A 50 9.00 -9.62 7.24
CA LYS A 50 8.85 -11.03 6.86
C LYS A 50 8.18 -11.82 7.99
N ARG A 51 7.16 -12.61 7.66
CA ARG A 51 6.50 -13.54 8.60
C ARG A 51 7.48 -14.65 8.99
N LYS A 52 7.36 -15.12 10.23
CA LYS A 52 8.15 -16.25 10.75
C LYS A 52 7.55 -17.58 10.34
#